data_AF-A0A158L765-F1
#
_entry.id   AF-A0A158L765-F1
#
_cell.length_a   1.000
_cell.length_b   1.000
_cell.length_c   1.000
_cell.angle_alpha   90.00
_cell.angle_beta   90.00
_cell.angle_gamma   90.00
#
_symmetry.space_group_name_H-M   'P 1'
#
loop_
_entity.id
_entity.type
_entity.pdbx_description
1 polymer ?
#
loop_
_entity_poly.entity_id
_entity_poly.type
_entity_poly.pdbx_seq_one_letter_code
_entity_poly.pdbx_strand_id
1 'polypeptide(L)'
;MAHTVLLTSFLTEAGHGMLELSFVRQVEEAVLAILDAGKATGKWHFSEAFVESLTTIVNEYDRQLREMRLAKVLAASERLDRMISVVHPHR
;
A
#
# COMPACT_ATOMS: atom_id res chain seq x y z
N MET A 1 -5.63 -4.31 -2.16
CA MET A 1 -5.24 -3.87 -0.80
C MET A 1 -3.75 -3.63 -0.68
N ALA A 2 -2.87 -4.63 -0.83
CA ALA A 2 -1.41 -4.41 -0.79
C ALA A 2 -0.93 -3.35 -1.81
N HIS A 3 -1.45 -3.37 -3.04
CA HIS A 3 -1.19 -2.31 -4.04
C HIS A 3 -1.55 -0.91 -3.53
N THR A 4 -2.75 -0.74 -2.98
CA THR A 4 -3.22 0.55 -2.48
C THR A 4 -2.29 1.10 -1.41
N VAL A 5 -1.92 0.27 -0.44
CA VAL A 5 -1.00 0.66 0.64
C VAL A 5 0.37 1.07 0.10
N LEU A 6 0.92 0.31 -0.85
CA LEU A 6 2.21 0.63 -1.48
C LEU A 6 2.15 1.92 -2.32
N LEU A 7 1.06 2.14 -3.06
CA LEU A 7 0.88 3.37 -3.82
C LEU A 7 0.74 4.58 -2.89
N THR A 8 -0.07 4.47 -1.83
CA THR A 8 -0.16 5.52 -0.80
C THR A 8 1.21 5.80 -0.19
N SER A 9 2.02 4.78 0.08
CA SER A 9 3.39 4.90 0.57
C SER A 9 4.27 5.71 -0.41
N PHE A 10 4.31 5.34 -1.70
CA PHE A 10 5.12 6.04 -2.69
C PHE A 10 4.70 7.50 -2.91
N LEU A 11 3.39 7.76 -2.91
CA LEU A 11 2.86 9.11 -3.08
C LEU A 11 3.11 9.96 -1.82
N THR A 12 3.03 9.36 -0.64
CA THR A 12 3.40 10.00 0.64
C THR A 12 4.89 10.34 0.68
N GLU A 13 5.77 9.39 0.32
CA GLU A 13 7.22 9.61 0.19
C GLU A 13 7.57 10.74 -0.78
N ALA A 14 6.78 10.90 -1.85
CA ALA A 14 6.94 11.96 -2.84
C ALA A 14 6.43 13.35 -2.35
N GLY A 15 5.98 13.46 -1.09
CA GLY A 15 5.50 14.71 -0.50
C GLY A 15 4.04 15.02 -0.78
N HIS A 16 3.25 14.03 -1.22
CA HIS A 16 1.83 14.19 -1.55
C HIS A 16 0.88 13.54 -0.53
N GLY A 17 1.42 13.03 0.57
CA GLY A 17 0.66 12.44 1.66
C GLY A 17 0.25 13.47 2.72
N MET A 18 -0.95 13.29 3.28
CA MET A 18 -1.40 13.96 4.50
C MET A 18 -1.22 13.08 5.75
N LEU A 19 -0.95 11.78 5.55
CA LEU A 19 -0.64 10.85 6.63
C LEU A 19 0.85 10.89 6.96
N GLU A 20 1.16 10.65 8.23
CA GLU A 20 2.54 10.41 8.66
C GLU A 20 3.11 9.18 7.94
N LEU A 21 4.30 9.32 7.37
CA LEU A 21 4.95 8.23 6.63
C LEU A 21 5.20 7.01 7.52
N SER A 22 5.47 7.22 8.82
CA SER A 22 5.62 6.15 9.81
C SER A 22 4.35 5.33 9.99
N PHE A 23 3.18 5.97 9.98
CA PHE A 23 1.90 5.28 10.02
C PHE A 23 1.68 4.44 8.75
N VAL A 24 1.96 5.00 7.57
CA VAL A 24 1.80 4.27 6.30
C VAL A 24 2.69 3.03 6.27
N ARG A 25 3.94 3.15 6.73
CA ARG A 25 4.88 2.02 6.84
C ARG A 25 4.43 0.96 7.85
N GLN A 26 3.89 1.37 8.99
CA GLN A 26 3.33 0.44 9.97
C GLN A 26 2.19 -0.40 9.37
N VAL A 27 1.30 0.22 8.58
CA VAL A 27 0.22 -0.51 7.90
C VAL A 27 0.77 -1.42 6.81
N GLU A 28 1.80 -1.01 6.07
CA GLU A 28 2.49 -1.84 5.09
C GLU A 28 3.07 -3.12 5.73
N GLU A 29 3.80 -2.98 6.84
CA GLU A 29 4.36 -4.10 7.60
C GLU A 29 3.25 -5.05 8.11
N ALA A 30 2.15 -4.50 8.61
CA ALA A 30 1.01 -5.29 9.07
C ALA A 30 0.33 -6.08 7.93
N VAL A 31 0.22 -5.49 6.73
CA VAL A 31 -0.27 -6.20 5.53
C VAL A 31 0.66 -7.37 5.18
N LEU A 32 1.97 -7.14 5.17
CA LEU A 32 2.96 -8.18 4.87
C LEU A 32 2.88 -9.33 5.88
N ALA A 33 2.80 -9.03 7.18
CA ALA A 33 2.68 -10.03 8.23
C ALA A 33 1.42 -10.90 8.07
N ILE A 34 0.27 -10.30 7.71
CA ILE A 34 -0.97 -11.04 7.46
C ILE A 34 -0.86 -11.91 6.21
N LEU A 35 -0.23 -11.41 5.14
CA LEU A 35 0.01 -12.18 3.92
C LEU A 35 0.90 -13.39 4.20
N ASP A 36 1.98 -13.22 4.96
CA ASP A 36 2.91 -14.30 5.30
C ASP A 36 2.25 -15.34 6.21
N ALA A 37 1.52 -14.89 7.24
CA ALA A 37 0.75 -15.78 8.11
C ALA A 37 -0.34 -16.54 7.35
N GLY A 38 -1.07 -15.87 6.45
CA GLY A 38 -2.11 -16.47 5.62
C GLY A 38 -1.54 -17.51 4.65
N LYS A 39 -0.40 -17.22 4.01
CA LYS A 39 0.32 -18.19 3.17
C LYS A 39 0.79 -19.41 3.96
N ALA A 40 1.35 -19.21 5.14
CA ALA A 40 1.92 -20.30 5.94
C ALA A 40 0.85 -21.19 6.59
N THR A 41 -0.28 -20.62 7.01
CA THR A 41 -1.28 -21.32 7.83
C THR A 41 -2.58 -21.63 7.10
N GLY A 42 -2.83 -21.01 5.95
CA GLY A 42 -4.11 -21.06 5.24
C GLY A 42 -5.24 -20.30 5.95
N LYS A 43 -4.97 -19.64 7.07
CA LYS A 43 -5.96 -18.89 7.85
C LYS A 43 -5.74 -17.40 7.70
N TRP A 44 -6.82 -16.68 7.40
CA TRP A 44 -6.83 -15.23 7.27
C TRP A 44 -7.51 -14.64 8.50
N HIS A 45 -6.79 -13.81 9.25
CA HIS A 45 -7.32 -13.09 10.40
C HIS A 45 -6.93 -11.63 10.29
N PHE A 46 -7.93 -10.77 10.46
CA PHE A 46 -7.80 -9.32 10.41
C PHE A 46 -8.40 -8.78 11.69
N SER A 47 -7.62 -8.03 12.48
CA SER A 47 -8.14 -7.33 13.64
C SER A 47 -8.97 -6.12 13.19
N GLU A 48 -9.94 -5.71 14.01
CA GLU A 48 -10.75 -4.53 13.75
C GLU A 48 -9.88 -3.27 13.60
N ALA A 49 -8.92 -3.08 14.50
CA ALA A 49 -7.94 -1.98 14.43
C ALA A 49 -7.14 -1.96 13.11
N PHE A 50 -6.83 -3.13 12.54
CA PHE A 50 -6.17 -3.20 11.24
C PHE A 50 -7.10 -2.80 10.09
N VAL A 51 -8.37 -3.20 10.14
CA VAL A 51 -9.39 -2.80 9.16
C VAL A 51 -9.62 -1.27 9.19
N GLU A 52 -9.65 -0.67 10.37
CA GLU A 52 -9.72 0.79 10.54
C GLU A 52 -8.49 1.50 9.95
N SER A 53 -7.30 0.96 10.20
CA SER A 53 -6.05 1.48 9.65
C SER A 53 -6.04 1.41 8.11
N LEU A 54 -6.51 0.29 7.54
CA LEU A 54 -6.67 0.16 6.08
C LEU A 54 -7.69 1.15 5.51
N THR A 55 -8.78 1.39 6.23
CA THR A 55 -9.80 2.37 5.81
C THR A 55 -9.19 3.76 5.71
N THR A 56 -8.36 4.15 6.68
CA THR A 56 -7.61 5.41 6.65
C THR A 56 -6.68 5.49 5.43
N ILE A 57 -5.95 4.40 5.11
CA ILE A 57 -5.08 4.36 3.93
C ILE A 57 -5.88 4.49 2.62
N VAL A 58 -7.00 3.78 2.49
CA VAL A 58 -7.84 3.84 1.29
C VAL A 58 -8.39 5.24 1.08
N ASN A 59 -8.87 5.89 2.14
CA ASN A 59 -9.36 7.26 2.07
C ASN A 59 -8.26 8.25 1.63
N GLU A 60 -7.04 8.07 2.13
CA GLU A 60 -5.90 8.88 1.71
C GLU A 60 -5.53 8.62 0.24
N TYR A 61 -5.56 7.37 -0.20
CA TYR A 61 -5.34 7.03 -1.61
C TYR A 61 -6.37 7.69 -2.52
N ASP A 62 -7.65 7.64 -2.15
CA ASP A 62 -8.73 8.28 -2.90
C ASP A 62 -8.56 9.81 -2.97
N ARG A 63 -8.14 10.44 -1.86
CA ARG A 63 -7.79 11.86 -1.85
C ARG A 63 -6.61 12.17 -2.78
N GLN A 64 -5.55 11.37 -2.71
CA GLN A 64 -4.38 11.51 -3.58
C GLN A 64 -4.77 11.40 -5.06
N LEU A 65 -5.61 10.43 -5.43
CA LEU A 65 -6.12 10.29 -6.80
C LEU A 65 -6.96 11.50 -7.25
N ARG A 66 -7.75 12.08 -6.34
CA ARG A 66 -8.60 13.24 -6.63
C ARG A 66 -7.79 14.52 -6.87
N GLU A 67 -6.70 14.71 -6.13
CA GLU A 67 -5.99 15.99 -6.08
C GLU A 67 -4.70 16.01 -6.91
N MET A 68 -4.14 14.85 -7.25
CA MET A 68 -2.85 14.78 -7.92
C MET A 68 -2.95 14.76 -9.44
N ARG A 69 -1.88 15.26 -10.08
CA ARG A 69 -1.70 15.11 -11.53
C ARG A 69 -1.52 13.63 -11.88
N LEU A 70 -2.24 13.15 -12.88
CA LEU A 70 -2.19 11.76 -13.36
C LEU A 70 -0.76 11.24 -13.60
N ALA A 71 0.15 12.08 -14.08
CA ALA A 71 1.55 11.73 -14.30
C ALA A 71 2.28 11.25 -13.02
N LYS A 72 1.91 11.75 -11.84
CA LYS A 72 2.48 11.32 -10.56
C LYS A 72 1.95 9.96 -10.13
N VAL A 73 0.66 9.72 -10.35
CA VAL A 73 0.04 8.42 -10.12
C VAL A 73 0.67 7.36 -11.01
N LEU A 74 0.84 7.66 -12.31
CA LEU A 74 1.50 6.78 -13.27
C LEU A 74 2.93 6.43 -12.83
N ALA A 75 3.73 7.41 -12.40
CA ALA A 75 5.09 7.15 -11.92
C ALA A 75 5.12 6.22 -10.69
N ALA A 76 4.16 6.36 -9.77
CA ALA A 76 4.02 5.46 -8.61
C ALA A 76 3.58 4.05 -9.04
N SER A 77 2.63 3.94 -9.97
CA SER A 77 2.20 2.66 -10.55
C SER A 77 3.33 1.93 -11.27
N GLU A 78 4.10 2.63 -12.11
CA GLU A 78 5.26 2.04 -12.79
C GLU A 78 6.34 1.57 -11.80
N ARG A 79 6.55 2.30 -10.70
CA ARG A 79 7.46 1.87 -9.63
C ARG A 79 6.98 0.56 -9.01
N LEU A 80 5.69 0.45 -8.74
CA LEU A 80 5.08 -0.76 -8.21
C LEU A 80 5.21 -1.94 -9.20
N ASP A 81 4.92 -1.72 -10.48
CA ASP A 81 5.03 -2.75 -11.52
C ASP A 81 6.46 -3.28 -11.65
N ARG A 82 7.46 -2.39 -11.56
CA ARG A 82 8.87 -2.80 -11.53
C ARG A 82 9.18 -3.67 -10.31
N MET A 83 8.67 -3.33 -9.13
CA MET A 83 8.87 -4.13 -7.93
C MET A 83 8.26 -5.53 -8.07
N ILE A 84 7.05 -5.64 -8.61
CA ILE A 84 6.37 -6.93 -8.80
C ILE A 84 7.08 -7.79 -9.85
N SER A 85 7.53 -7.16 -10.93
CA SER A 85 8.25 -7.82 -12.02
C SER A 85 9.61 -8.37 -11.56
N VAL A 86 10.30 -7.66 -10.66
CA VAL A 86 11.53 -8.15 -10.04
C VAL A 86 11.28 -9.35 -9.11
N VAL A 87 10.12 -9.39 -8.45
CA VAL A 87 9.74 -10.49 -7.53
C VAL A 87 9.28 -11.75 -8.29
N HIS A 88 8.86 -11.63 -9.56
CA HIS A 88 8.50 -12.76 -10.42
C HIS A 88 9.34 -12.80 -11.71
N PRO A 89 10.65 -13.08 -11.63
CA PRO A 89 11.51 -13.16 -12.79
C PRO A 89 11.22 -14.49 -13.52
N HIS A 90 10.32 -14.43 -14.50
CA HIS A 90 9.88 -15.56 -15.34
C HIS A 90 9.11 -16.66 -14.59
N ARG A 91 7.84 -16.80 -14.97
CA ARG A 91 7.12 -18.06 -14.85
C ARG A 91 7.69 -19.07 -15.85
#